data_AF-A0A4Q3MIV2-F1
#
_entry.id   AF-A0A4Q3MIV2-F1
#
_cell.length_a   1.000
_cell.length_b   1.000
_cell.length_c   1.000
_cell.angle_alpha   90.00
_cell.angle_beta   90.00
_cell.angle_gamma   90.00
#
_symmetry.space_group_name_H-M   'P 1'
#
loop_
_entity.id
_entity.type
_entity.pdbx_description
1 polymer ?
#
loop_
_entity_poly.entity_id
_entity_poly.type
_entity_poly.pdbx_seq_one_letter_code
_entity_poly.pdbx_strand_id
1 'polypeptide(L)'
;MVEKVQTADGEVALARFLDQQIRRCIHLATALKDSELPRVSRLYAIFSAIIEDAISIRLLGDDARTNQAYIIARALLERVTNFCFLQLCTNAEYNDYLDYTLNKAGRSLNRSIEAGGELKARIALKDGSFELPPEIAAAVAKFTSERGREKTRWTNVSLPDRAAVIEAKLQRTGLFMSLLTIYADASEALHGTLYGAVFHLGAYSVGSVPTDQESLDRHRHATLCCLYLMTGGAIDTLISLLKTLGEPYASQAAAESKADFRKVAIEVGLAASAK
;
A
#
# COMPACT_ATOMS: atom_id res chain seq x y z
N MET A 1 -12.50 1.27 -27.99
CA MET A 1 -12.16 -0.05 -27.40
C MET A 1 -11.64 0.13 -25.96
N VAL A 2 -12.38 0.90 -25.13
CA VAL A 2 -12.14 1.18 -23.69
C VAL A 2 -13.51 1.27 -22.97
N GLU A 3 -14.55 0.62 -23.51
CA GLU A 3 -15.94 0.84 -23.06
C GLU A 3 -16.26 0.09 -21.77
N LYS A 4 -15.74 -1.13 -21.59
CA LYS A 4 -16.16 -1.99 -20.46
C LYS A 4 -15.64 -1.53 -19.09
N VAL A 5 -14.48 -0.88 -19.03
CA VAL A 5 -13.95 -0.35 -17.76
C VAL A 5 -14.78 0.83 -17.22
N GLN A 6 -15.71 1.36 -18.01
CA GLN A 6 -16.61 2.44 -17.61
C GLN A 6 -18.02 1.93 -17.29
N THR A 7 -18.21 0.61 -17.17
CA THR A 7 -19.51 -0.01 -16.88
C THR A 7 -19.50 -0.76 -15.55
N ALA A 8 -20.69 -0.99 -15.01
CA ALA A 8 -20.89 -1.83 -13.83
C ALA A 8 -20.32 -3.26 -14.02
N ASP A 9 -20.45 -3.84 -15.21
CA ASP A 9 -19.91 -5.18 -15.50
C ASP A 9 -18.38 -5.22 -15.41
N GLY A 10 -17.71 -4.19 -15.92
CA GLY A 10 -16.24 -4.09 -15.80
C GLY A 10 -15.81 -3.91 -14.35
N GLU A 11 -16.56 -3.11 -13.59
CA GLU A 11 -16.32 -2.94 -12.15
C GLU A 11 -16.44 -4.27 -11.41
N VAL A 12 -17.52 -5.02 -11.63
CA VAL A 12 -17.75 -6.35 -11.02
C VAL A 12 -16.65 -7.34 -11.40
N ALA A 13 -16.17 -7.32 -12.64
CA ALA A 13 -15.08 -8.17 -13.08
C ALA A 13 -13.76 -7.86 -12.34
N LEU A 14 -13.42 -6.58 -12.18
CA LEU A 14 -12.19 -6.16 -11.50
C LEU A 14 -12.27 -6.24 -9.97
N ALA A 15 -13.45 -6.02 -9.40
CA ALA A 15 -13.73 -6.29 -7.99
C ALA A 15 -13.46 -7.77 -7.66
N ARG A 16 -13.99 -8.69 -8.46
CA ARG A 16 -13.77 -10.13 -8.32
C ARG A 16 -12.31 -10.53 -8.48
N PHE A 17 -11.57 -9.87 -9.38
CA PHE A 17 -10.12 -10.06 -9.47
C PHE A 17 -9.41 -9.68 -8.15
N LEU A 18 -9.72 -8.52 -7.58
CA LEU A 18 -9.16 -8.12 -6.30
C LEU A 18 -9.59 -9.06 -5.15
N ASP A 19 -10.84 -9.55 -5.14
CA ASP A 19 -11.29 -10.54 -4.16
C ASP A 19 -10.47 -11.85 -4.23
N GLN A 20 -10.11 -12.30 -5.43
CA GLN A 20 -9.23 -13.45 -5.60
C GLN A 20 -7.82 -13.18 -5.05
N GLN A 21 -7.28 -11.98 -5.27
CA GLN A 21 -5.99 -11.57 -4.69
C GLN A 21 -6.03 -11.55 -3.16
N ILE A 22 -7.10 -11.02 -2.56
CA ILE A 22 -7.32 -11.03 -1.12
C ILE A 22 -7.33 -12.46 -0.57
N ARG A 23 -8.11 -13.36 -1.19
CA ARG A 23 -8.17 -14.77 -0.78
C ARG A 23 -6.81 -15.45 -0.84
N ARG A 24 -6.01 -15.18 -1.87
CA ARG A 24 -4.63 -15.70 -1.98
C ARG A 24 -3.76 -15.20 -0.83
N CYS A 25 -3.81 -13.92 -0.52
CA CYS A 25 -3.05 -13.38 0.60
C CYS A 25 -3.49 -14.01 1.93
N ILE A 26 -4.80 -14.15 2.17
CA ILE A 26 -5.33 -14.80 3.38
C ILE A 26 -4.81 -16.24 3.49
N HIS A 27 -4.85 -17.02 2.40
CA HIS A 27 -4.33 -18.39 2.41
C HIS A 27 -2.81 -18.45 2.65
N LEU A 28 -2.05 -17.50 2.10
CA LEU A 28 -0.61 -17.41 2.33
C LEU A 28 -0.26 -16.98 3.76
N ALA A 29 -1.12 -16.20 4.44
CA ALA A 29 -0.82 -15.61 5.73
C ALA A 29 -0.31 -16.62 6.77
N THR A 30 -0.98 -17.76 6.89
CA THR A 30 -0.58 -18.82 7.85
C THR A 30 0.82 -19.34 7.54
N ALA A 31 1.14 -19.60 6.27
CA ALA A 31 2.45 -20.08 5.87
C ALA A 31 3.55 -19.02 6.08
N LEU A 32 3.27 -17.76 5.76
CA LEU A 32 4.26 -16.69 5.89
C LEU A 32 4.65 -16.39 7.33
N LYS A 33 3.71 -16.54 8.27
CA LYS A 33 3.97 -16.37 9.70
C LYS A 33 5.10 -17.28 10.19
N ASP A 34 5.10 -18.53 9.73
CA ASP A 34 6.04 -19.58 10.13
C ASP A 34 7.10 -19.86 9.05
N SER A 35 7.28 -18.92 8.10
CA SER A 35 8.25 -19.08 7.01
C SER A 35 9.68 -19.20 7.52
N GLU A 36 10.43 -20.13 6.91
CA GLU A 36 11.87 -20.32 7.14
C GLU A 36 12.70 -19.14 6.64
N LEU A 37 12.13 -18.25 5.82
CA LEU A 37 12.77 -17.02 5.36
C LEU A 37 12.66 -15.95 6.47
N PRO A 38 13.76 -15.59 7.18
CA PRO A 38 13.65 -14.82 8.43
C PRO A 38 13.04 -13.43 8.28
N ARG A 39 13.24 -12.78 7.13
CA ARG A 39 12.65 -11.46 6.83
C ARG A 39 11.18 -11.55 6.44
N VAL A 40 10.73 -12.67 5.89
CA VAL A 40 9.30 -12.88 5.55
C VAL A 40 8.49 -13.03 6.81
N SER A 41 8.86 -13.97 7.68
CA SER A 41 8.16 -14.23 8.95
C SER A 41 8.20 -13.04 9.89
N ARG A 42 9.34 -12.35 10.01
CA ARG A 42 9.47 -11.15 10.85
C ARG A 42 8.64 -9.95 10.37
N LEU A 43 8.29 -9.89 9.08
CA LEU A 43 7.43 -8.85 8.52
C LEU A 43 5.97 -9.29 8.35
N TYR A 44 5.57 -10.42 8.95
CA TYR A 44 4.20 -10.94 8.87
C TYR A 44 3.14 -9.89 9.25
N ALA A 45 3.40 -9.04 10.24
CA ALA A 45 2.48 -7.97 10.63
C ALA A 45 2.22 -6.96 9.50
N ILE A 46 3.23 -6.65 8.67
CA ILE A 46 3.04 -5.80 7.47
C ILE A 46 2.19 -6.54 6.44
N PHE A 47 2.46 -7.82 6.21
CA PHE A 47 1.68 -8.64 5.29
C PHE A 47 0.20 -8.73 5.71
N SER A 48 -0.07 -8.93 7.00
CA SER A 48 -1.44 -8.89 7.55
C SER A 48 -2.10 -7.54 7.32
N ALA A 49 -1.37 -6.43 7.53
CA ALA A 49 -1.90 -5.10 7.28
C ALA A 49 -2.20 -4.83 5.78
N ILE A 50 -1.49 -5.48 4.85
CA ILE A 50 -1.80 -5.43 3.41
C ILE A 50 -3.14 -6.12 3.12
N ILE A 51 -3.43 -7.25 3.78
CA ILE A 51 -4.72 -7.93 3.66
C ILE A 51 -5.85 -7.01 4.15
N GLU A 52 -5.69 -6.39 5.31
CA GLU A 52 -6.68 -5.47 5.89
C GLU A 52 -6.94 -4.27 4.98
N ASP A 53 -5.91 -3.68 4.38
CA ASP A 53 -6.07 -2.58 3.43
C ASP A 53 -6.84 -3.04 2.18
N ALA A 54 -6.52 -4.21 1.64
CA ALA A 54 -7.16 -4.73 0.43
C ALA A 54 -8.66 -5.01 0.67
N ILE A 55 -9.00 -5.60 1.83
CA ILE A 55 -10.39 -5.80 2.27
C ILE A 55 -11.09 -4.45 2.42
N SER A 56 -10.44 -3.48 3.08
CA SER A 56 -10.99 -2.14 3.30
C SER A 56 -11.27 -1.41 1.99
N ILE A 57 -10.36 -1.49 1.00
CA ILE A 57 -10.55 -0.92 -0.34
C ILE A 57 -11.80 -1.51 -1.02
N ARG A 58 -12.00 -2.83 -0.90
CA ARG A 58 -13.20 -3.49 -1.44
C ARG A 58 -14.48 -3.01 -0.78
N LEU A 59 -14.52 -3.01 0.55
CA LEU A 59 -15.70 -2.56 1.31
C LEU A 59 -16.05 -1.09 1.02
N LEU A 60 -15.04 -0.22 0.99
CA LEU A 60 -15.24 1.20 0.69
C LEU A 60 -15.65 1.42 -0.77
N GLY A 61 -15.12 0.63 -1.70
CA GLY A 61 -15.50 0.68 -3.10
C GLY A 61 -16.96 0.30 -3.33
N ASP A 62 -17.44 -0.77 -2.67
CA ASP A 62 -18.83 -1.24 -2.78
C ASP A 62 -19.84 -0.22 -2.24
N ASP A 63 -19.46 0.59 -1.25
CA ASP A 63 -20.29 1.67 -0.68
C ASP A 63 -20.03 3.05 -1.34
N ALA A 64 -19.38 3.06 -2.51
CA ALA A 64 -19.05 4.28 -3.26
C ALA A 64 -18.27 5.33 -2.46
N ARG A 65 -17.43 4.91 -1.50
CA ARG A 65 -16.53 5.76 -0.72
C ARG A 65 -15.16 5.88 -1.40
N THR A 66 -15.17 6.17 -2.70
CA THR A 66 -13.98 6.14 -3.58
C THR A 66 -12.83 7.00 -3.05
N ASN A 67 -13.11 8.18 -2.51
CA ASN A 67 -12.11 9.05 -1.91
C ASN A 67 -11.33 8.37 -0.77
N GLN A 68 -12.06 7.70 0.13
CA GLN A 68 -11.48 6.95 1.25
C GLN A 68 -10.76 5.70 0.76
N ALA A 69 -11.31 5.02 -0.24
CA ALA A 69 -10.69 3.85 -0.85
C ALA A 69 -9.30 4.20 -1.44
N TYR A 70 -9.14 5.39 -2.04
CA TYR A 70 -7.83 5.88 -2.52
C TYR A 70 -6.82 6.11 -1.39
N ILE A 71 -7.25 6.67 -0.26
CA ILE A 71 -6.38 6.87 0.91
C ILE A 71 -5.85 5.52 1.40
N ILE A 72 -6.71 4.51 1.51
CA ILE A 72 -6.30 3.16 1.91
C ILE A 72 -5.42 2.50 0.83
N ALA A 73 -5.74 2.68 -0.45
CA ALA A 73 -4.91 2.16 -1.54
C ALA A 73 -3.49 2.74 -1.53
N ARG A 74 -3.32 4.01 -1.16
CA ARG A 74 -1.98 4.57 -0.94
C ARG A 74 -1.24 3.87 0.20
N ALA A 75 -1.91 3.60 1.31
CA ALA A 75 -1.33 2.86 2.42
C ALA A 75 -0.92 1.44 1.99
N LEU A 76 -1.77 0.76 1.21
CA LEU A 76 -1.48 -0.55 0.64
C LEU A 76 -0.24 -0.51 -0.25
N LEU A 77 -0.13 0.44 -1.17
CA LEU A 77 1.02 0.54 -2.07
C LEU A 77 2.33 0.79 -1.31
N GLU A 78 2.29 1.65 -0.29
CA GLU A 78 3.44 1.86 0.60
C GLU A 78 3.83 0.57 1.34
N ARG A 79 2.85 -0.17 1.89
CA ARG A 79 3.09 -1.41 2.64
C ARG A 79 3.56 -2.55 1.75
N VAL A 80 2.95 -2.75 0.58
CA VAL A 80 3.39 -3.72 -0.43
C VAL A 80 4.82 -3.43 -0.86
N THR A 81 5.11 -2.17 -1.22
CA THR A 81 6.45 -1.77 -1.64
C THR A 81 7.46 -1.97 -0.51
N ASN A 82 7.12 -1.62 0.73
CA ASN A 82 8.00 -1.82 1.89
C ASN A 82 8.23 -3.28 2.20
N PHE A 83 7.18 -4.09 2.24
CA PHE A 83 7.30 -5.52 2.48
C PHE A 83 8.27 -6.14 1.48
N CYS A 84 8.09 -5.82 0.19
CA CYS A 84 8.93 -6.34 -0.88
C CYS A 84 10.37 -5.81 -0.84
N PHE A 85 10.54 -4.50 -0.70
CA PHE A 85 11.86 -3.85 -0.62
C PHE A 85 12.66 -4.38 0.57
N LEU A 86 12.03 -4.57 1.73
CA LEU A 86 12.70 -5.07 2.92
C LEU A 86 13.22 -6.50 2.76
N GLN A 87 12.72 -7.29 1.80
CA GLN A 87 13.31 -8.60 1.46
C GLN A 87 14.60 -8.47 0.63
N LEU A 88 14.75 -7.37 -0.10
CA LEU A 88 15.81 -7.18 -1.10
C LEU A 88 16.89 -6.19 -0.66
N CYS A 89 16.58 -5.31 0.29
CA CYS A 89 17.49 -4.29 0.79
C CYS A 89 18.68 -4.87 1.57
N THR A 90 19.67 -4.03 1.83
CA THR A 90 20.83 -4.41 2.65
C THR A 90 20.42 -4.73 4.09
N ASN A 91 21.26 -5.49 4.81
CA ASN A 91 21.03 -5.74 6.24
C ASN A 91 21.01 -4.45 7.07
N ALA A 92 21.78 -3.43 6.66
CA ALA A 92 21.78 -2.14 7.33
C ALA A 92 20.41 -1.44 7.21
N GLU A 93 19.86 -1.33 6.00
CA GLU A 93 18.54 -0.74 5.77
C GLU A 93 17.43 -1.53 6.46
N TYR A 94 17.52 -2.86 6.47
CA TYR A 94 16.57 -3.71 7.19
C TYR A 94 16.64 -3.47 8.70
N ASN A 95 17.85 -3.35 9.28
CA ASN A 95 18.01 -3.06 10.69
C ASN A 95 17.54 -1.64 11.04
N ASP A 96 17.72 -0.65 10.16
CA ASP A 96 17.16 0.70 10.33
C ASP A 96 15.63 0.66 10.45
N TYR A 97 14.96 -0.18 9.67
CA TYR A 97 13.51 -0.38 9.78
C TYR A 97 13.10 -0.94 11.15
N LEU A 98 13.85 -1.93 11.67
CA LEU A 98 13.60 -2.53 12.97
C LEU A 98 13.87 -1.55 14.11
N ASP A 99 15.00 -0.85 14.08
CA ASP A 99 15.33 0.19 15.05
C ASP A 99 14.30 1.31 15.03
N TYR A 100 13.76 1.66 13.86
CA TYR A 100 12.72 2.69 13.78
C TYR A 100 11.44 2.28 14.52
N THR A 101 11.10 0.98 14.52
CA THR A 101 10.01 0.44 15.31
C THR A 101 10.26 0.62 16.81
N LEU A 102 11.49 0.33 17.28
CA LEU A 102 11.89 0.58 18.67
C LEU A 102 11.87 2.07 19.03
N ASN A 103 12.34 2.94 18.13
CA ASN A 103 12.24 4.39 18.30
C ASN A 103 10.78 4.83 18.50
N LYS A 104 9.85 4.33 17.67
CA LYS A 104 8.42 4.64 17.82
C LYS A 104 7.84 4.10 19.13
N ALA A 105 8.22 2.88 19.54
CA ALA A 105 7.81 2.33 20.82
C ALA A 105 8.30 3.20 21.99
N GLY A 106 9.58 3.56 22.02
CA GLY A 106 10.16 4.41 23.06
C GLY A 106 9.54 5.80 23.12
N ARG A 107 9.36 6.47 21.98
CA ARG A 107 8.72 7.80 21.92
C ARG A 107 7.24 7.77 22.27
N SER A 108 6.55 6.65 22.06
CA SER A 108 5.13 6.53 22.44
C SER A 108 4.92 6.63 23.96
N LEU A 109 5.94 6.29 24.75
CA LEU A 109 5.92 6.34 26.22
C LEU A 109 6.02 7.77 26.78
N ASN A 110 6.52 8.74 26.01
CA ASN A 110 6.56 10.14 26.40
C ASN A 110 6.52 11.04 25.15
N ARG A 111 5.34 11.58 24.85
CA ARG A 111 5.10 12.46 23.71
C ARG A 111 4.42 13.74 24.14
N SER A 112 4.80 14.84 23.50
CA SER A 112 4.25 16.17 23.75
C SER A 112 3.91 16.88 22.45
N ILE A 113 2.99 17.83 22.55
CA ILE A 113 2.70 18.82 21.52
C ILE A 113 3.02 20.19 22.12
N GLU A 114 3.90 20.92 21.45
CA GLU A 114 4.23 22.30 21.77
C GLU A 114 3.72 23.22 20.66
N ALA A 115 3.12 24.34 21.02
CA ALA A 115 2.67 25.36 20.07
C ALA A 115 2.85 26.75 20.68
N GLY A 116 3.41 27.68 19.91
CA GLY A 116 3.73 29.03 20.40
C GLY A 116 4.76 29.05 21.54
N GLY A 117 5.63 28.03 21.62
CA GLY A 117 6.61 27.90 22.71
C GLY A 117 6.05 27.33 24.02
N GLU A 118 4.77 26.96 24.05
CA GLU A 118 4.12 26.39 25.23
C GLU A 118 3.74 24.93 25.00
N LEU A 119 3.88 24.11 26.04
CA LEU A 119 3.37 22.75 26.08
C LEU A 119 1.84 22.77 26.07
N LYS A 120 1.23 22.22 25.03
CA LYS A 120 -0.23 22.14 24.88
C LYS A 120 -0.82 20.80 25.30
N ALA A 121 -0.08 19.72 25.10
CA ALA A 121 -0.49 18.38 25.53
C ALA A 121 0.74 17.51 25.79
N ARG A 122 0.65 16.61 26.77
CA ARG A 122 1.66 15.60 27.05
C ARG A 122 1.03 14.30 27.50
N ILE A 123 1.53 13.19 26.98
CA ILE A 123 1.22 11.84 27.43
C ILE A 123 2.55 11.22 27.82
N ALA A 124 2.70 10.84 29.10
CA ALA A 124 3.92 10.24 29.61
C ALA A 124 3.61 9.09 30.57
N LEU A 125 4.30 7.96 30.39
CA LEU A 125 4.31 6.87 31.35
C LEU A 125 5.04 7.33 32.62
N LYS A 126 4.44 7.11 33.80
CA LYS A 126 5.02 7.47 35.11
C LYS A 126 5.55 8.91 35.13
N ASP A 127 4.77 9.87 34.62
CA ASP A 127 5.14 11.29 34.52
C ASP A 127 6.43 11.60 33.72
N GLY A 128 6.94 10.61 32.99
CA GLY A 128 8.19 10.66 32.25
C GLY A 128 9.42 10.16 33.03
N SER A 129 9.26 9.73 34.28
CA SER A 129 10.34 9.11 35.06
C SER A 129 10.40 7.61 34.79
N PHE A 130 11.04 7.24 33.70
CA PHE A 130 11.38 5.85 33.38
C PHE A 130 12.69 5.79 32.61
N GLU A 131 13.40 4.69 32.78
CA GLU A 131 14.56 4.37 31.96
C GLU A 131 14.11 3.50 30.78
N LEU A 132 14.58 3.85 29.59
CA LEU A 132 14.38 3.02 28.41
C LEU A 132 15.35 1.83 28.46
N PRO A 133 14.91 0.63 28.04
CA PRO A 133 15.83 -0.46 27.74
C PRO A 133 16.95 0.01 26.78
N PRO A 134 18.20 -0.47 26.95
CA PRO A 134 19.36 0.03 26.19
C PRO A 134 19.16 0.04 24.67
N GLU A 135 18.54 -0.99 24.13
CA GLU A 135 18.24 -1.13 22.70
C GLU A 135 17.22 -0.09 22.21
N ILE A 136 16.23 0.25 23.04
CA ILE A 136 15.24 1.29 22.72
C ILE A 136 15.87 2.68 22.83
N ALA A 137 16.69 2.91 23.86
CA ALA A 137 17.41 4.17 24.04
C ALA A 137 18.35 4.44 22.85
N ALA A 138 19.11 3.42 22.40
CA ALA A 138 19.98 3.51 21.24
C ALA A 138 19.20 3.82 19.95
N ALA A 139 18.07 3.15 19.74
CA ALA A 139 17.19 3.43 18.60
C ALA A 139 16.62 4.86 18.62
N VAL A 140 16.16 5.35 19.78
CA VAL A 140 15.68 6.74 19.92
C VAL A 140 16.80 7.73 19.60
N ALA A 141 18.01 7.51 20.11
CA ALA A 141 19.17 8.36 19.84
C ALA A 141 19.50 8.40 18.33
N LYS A 142 19.55 7.23 17.67
CA LYS A 142 19.78 7.10 16.21
C LYS A 142 18.81 7.94 15.37
N PHE A 143 17.53 7.93 15.75
CA PHE A 143 16.47 8.68 15.08
C PHE A 143 16.18 10.05 15.72
N THR A 144 17.16 10.62 16.43
CA THR A 144 17.13 12.02 16.89
C THR A 144 18.13 12.84 16.06
N SER A 145 17.72 14.02 15.61
CA SER A 145 18.61 15.00 14.97
C SER A 145 19.47 15.73 16.00
N GLU A 146 20.52 16.41 15.56
CA GLU A 146 21.37 17.23 16.43
C GLU A 146 20.58 18.30 17.19
N ARG A 147 19.45 18.75 16.63
CA ARG A 147 18.54 19.74 17.24
C ARG A 147 17.49 19.10 18.17
N GLY A 148 17.66 17.83 18.53
CA GLY A 148 16.74 17.09 19.42
C GLY A 148 15.41 16.66 18.76
N ARG A 149 15.17 17.01 17.49
CA ARG A 149 13.93 16.65 16.78
C ARG A 149 13.99 15.22 16.27
N GLU A 150 12.86 14.53 16.28
CA GLU A 150 12.73 13.20 15.69
C GLU A 150 12.99 13.23 14.17
N LYS A 151 13.77 12.26 13.68
CA LYS A 151 13.82 11.90 12.26
C LYS A 151 12.59 11.05 11.95
N THR A 152 11.65 11.57 11.16
CA THR A 152 10.33 10.96 10.90
C THR A 152 10.33 9.88 9.81
N ARG A 153 11.50 9.46 9.33
CA ARG A 153 11.68 8.47 8.28
C ARG A 153 12.72 7.44 8.71
N TRP A 154 12.46 6.17 8.43
CA TRP A 154 13.39 5.07 8.68
C TRP A 154 14.39 4.88 7.54
N THR A 155 14.10 5.42 6.35
CA THR A 155 14.98 5.36 5.18
C THR A 155 14.93 6.68 4.41
N ASN A 156 16.03 6.98 3.72
CA ASN A 156 16.11 8.05 2.73
C ASN A 156 15.82 7.57 1.31
N VAL A 157 15.70 6.26 1.09
CA VAL A 157 15.35 5.69 -0.21
C VAL A 157 13.89 6.02 -0.52
N SER A 158 13.65 6.69 -1.66
CA SER A 158 12.32 7.13 -2.04
C SER A 158 11.39 5.94 -2.33
N LEU A 159 10.07 6.16 -2.36
CA LEU A 159 9.15 5.09 -2.77
C LEU A 159 9.39 4.61 -4.21
N PRO A 160 9.60 5.50 -5.21
CA PRO A 160 9.99 5.07 -6.55
C PRO A 160 11.30 4.26 -6.58
N ASP A 161 12.31 4.64 -5.81
CA ASP A 161 13.58 3.91 -5.79
C ASP A 161 13.43 2.53 -5.13
N ARG A 162 12.63 2.42 -4.07
CA ARG A 162 12.26 1.12 -3.48
C ARG A 162 11.53 0.24 -4.50
N ALA A 163 10.60 0.82 -5.29
CA ALA A 163 9.92 0.11 -6.38
C ALA A 163 10.90 -0.32 -7.48
N ALA A 164 11.88 0.51 -7.83
CA ALA A 164 12.91 0.18 -8.82
C ALA A 164 13.73 -1.06 -8.43
N VAL A 165 14.08 -1.21 -7.14
CA VAL A 165 14.77 -2.41 -6.64
C VAL A 165 13.92 -3.68 -6.83
N ILE A 166 12.62 -3.58 -6.58
CA ILE A 166 11.68 -4.70 -6.76
C ILE A 166 11.55 -5.05 -8.25
N GLU A 167 11.40 -4.04 -9.12
CA GLU A 167 11.33 -4.24 -10.56
C GLU A 167 12.59 -4.86 -11.13
N ALA A 168 13.78 -4.42 -10.69
CA ALA A 168 15.04 -5.00 -11.13
C ALA A 168 15.11 -6.51 -10.81
N LYS A 169 14.49 -6.94 -9.70
CA LYS A 169 14.42 -8.35 -9.30
C LYS A 169 13.40 -9.16 -10.11
N LEU A 170 12.24 -8.57 -10.42
CA LEU A 170 11.11 -9.26 -11.05
C LEU A 170 11.00 -9.05 -12.57
N GLN A 171 11.76 -8.11 -13.12
CA GLN A 171 11.84 -7.66 -14.52
C GLN A 171 10.56 -7.05 -15.12
N ARG A 172 9.37 -7.40 -14.64
CA ARG A 172 8.08 -6.85 -15.10
C ARG A 172 7.08 -6.81 -13.96
N THR A 173 6.81 -5.64 -13.41
CA THR A 173 5.77 -5.43 -12.39
C THR A 173 4.79 -4.36 -12.85
N GLY A 174 3.60 -4.33 -12.24
CA GLY A 174 2.65 -3.22 -12.41
C GLY A 174 2.89 -2.07 -11.45
N LEU A 175 3.93 -2.14 -10.60
CA LEU A 175 4.04 -1.31 -9.40
C LEU A 175 4.20 0.17 -9.70
N PHE A 176 5.01 0.56 -10.71
CA PHE A 176 5.13 1.97 -11.10
C PHE A 176 3.82 2.54 -11.64
N MET A 177 3.04 1.75 -12.39
CA MET A 177 1.74 2.19 -12.86
C MET A 177 0.76 2.38 -11.69
N SER A 178 0.77 1.46 -10.71
CA SER A 178 -0.03 1.62 -9.50
C SER A 178 0.36 2.88 -8.71
N LEU A 179 1.66 3.15 -8.55
CA LEU A 179 2.16 4.37 -7.89
C LEU A 179 1.76 5.64 -8.65
N LEU A 180 1.95 5.66 -9.97
CA LEU A 180 1.60 6.81 -10.80
C LEU A 180 0.11 7.15 -10.71
N THR A 181 -0.74 6.12 -10.69
CA THR A 181 -2.18 6.30 -10.81
C THR A 181 -2.87 6.63 -9.48
N ILE A 182 -2.39 6.06 -8.37
CA ILE A 182 -3.06 6.21 -7.07
C ILE A 182 -2.41 7.31 -6.22
N TYR A 183 -1.08 7.41 -6.25
CA TYR A 183 -0.35 8.00 -5.12
C TYR A 183 -0.52 9.52 -5.00
N ALA A 184 -0.62 10.23 -6.12
CA ALA A 184 -0.82 11.68 -6.14
C ALA A 184 -2.22 12.05 -5.63
N ASP A 185 -3.27 11.50 -6.22
CA ASP A 185 -4.66 11.78 -5.84
C ASP A 185 -4.96 11.40 -4.40
N ALA A 186 -4.50 10.23 -3.97
CA ALA A 186 -4.63 9.79 -2.59
C ALA A 186 -3.86 10.68 -1.60
N SER A 187 -2.78 11.33 -2.04
CA SER A 187 -2.05 12.29 -1.22
C SER A 187 -2.82 13.56 -0.97
N GLU A 188 -3.44 14.08 -2.03
CA GLU A 188 -4.28 15.26 -1.92
C GLU A 188 -5.54 14.96 -1.10
N ALA A 189 -6.13 13.78 -1.27
CA ALA A 189 -7.25 13.31 -0.45
C ALA A 189 -6.89 13.26 1.04
N LEU A 190 -5.73 12.67 1.38
CA LEU A 190 -5.27 12.57 2.76
C LEU A 190 -4.96 13.94 3.39
N HIS A 191 -4.41 14.88 2.61
CA HIS A 191 -4.13 16.23 3.07
C HIS A 191 -5.39 17.14 3.12
N GLY A 192 -6.54 16.65 2.64
CA GLY A 192 -7.79 17.40 2.67
C GLY A 192 -7.79 18.64 1.77
N THR A 193 -7.04 18.60 0.67
CA THR A 193 -7.07 19.71 -0.30
C THR A 193 -8.38 19.71 -1.08
N LEU A 194 -8.78 20.86 -1.64
CA LEU A 194 -9.99 20.93 -2.46
C LEU A 194 -9.93 19.98 -3.67
N TYR A 195 -8.75 19.84 -4.29
CA TYR A 195 -8.52 18.85 -5.33
C TYR A 195 -8.76 17.43 -4.81
N GLY A 196 -8.13 17.09 -3.68
CA GLY A 196 -8.30 15.80 -3.01
C GLY A 196 -9.74 15.48 -2.64
N ALA A 197 -10.56 16.48 -2.33
CA ALA A 197 -11.97 16.31 -2.01
C ALA A 197 -12.85 16.00 -3.23
N VAL A 198 -12.44 16.36 -4.45
CA VAL A 198 -13.33 16.32 -5.64
C VAL A 198 -12.80 15.55 -6.85
N PHE A 199 -11.54 15.10 -6.86
CA PHE A 199 -10.96 14.38 -8.03
C PHE A 199 -11.80 13.15 -8.44
N HIS A 200 -12.28 12.39 -7.45
CA HIS A 200 -13.08 11.17 -7.63
C HIS A 200 -14.50 11.42 -8.19
N LEU A 201 -14.90 12.69 -8.30
CA LEU A 201 -16.14 13.14 -8.95
C LEU A 201 -15.90 13.56 -10.40
N GLY A 202 -14.67 13.42 -10.92
CA GLY A 202 -14.30 13.81 -12.28
C GLY A 202 -14.24 15.32 -12.50
N ALA A 203 -14.25 16.13 -11.44
CA ALA A 203 -14.32 17.60 -11.50
C ALA A 203 -13.20 18.25 -12.32
N TYR A 204 -12.05 17.57 -12.45
CA TYR A 204 -10.90 18.02 -13.23
C TYR A 204 -10.53 17.08 -14.39
N SER A 205 -11.43 16.18 -14.78
CA SER A 205 -11.21 15.27 -15.92
C SER A 205 -11.31 16.04 -17.24
N VAL A 206 -10.16 16.44 -17.79
CA VAL A 206 -10.08 17.26 -19.01
C VAL A 206 -10.82 16.56 -20.16
N GLY A 207 -11.80 17.25 -20.74
CA GLY A 207 -12.62 16.75 -21.85
C GLY A 207 -13.68 15.70 -21.46
N SER A 208 -13.81 15.37 -20.18
CA SER A 208 -14.73 14.34 -19.68
C SER A 208 -15.31 14.65 -18.29
N VAL A 209 -15.39 15.94 -17.93
CA VAL A 209 -16.05 16.38 -16.69
C VAL A 209 -17.51 15.90 -16.71
N PRO A 210 -17.97 15.16 -15.69
CA PRO A 210 -19.36 14.72 -15.61
C PRO A 210 -20.33 15.89 -15.54
N THR A 211 -21.40 15.84 -16.33
CA THR A 211 -22.46 16.87 -16.40
C THR A 211 -23.83 16.36 -16.01
N ASP A 212 -23.96 15.04 -15.84
CA ASP A 212 -25.19 14.33 -15.50
C ASP A 212 -24.87 13.06 -14.70
N GLN A 213 -25.91 12.39 -14.18
CA GLN A 213 -25.72 11.20 -13.37
C GLN A 213 -25.07 10.04 -14.15
N GLU A 214 -25.39 9.89 -15.44
CA GLU A 214 -24.85 8.80 -16.26
C GLU A 214 -23.35 8.95 -16.51
N SER A 215 -22.90 10.16 -16.85
CA SER A 215 -21.47 10.49 -17.00
C SER A 215 -20.71 10.38 -15.68
N LEU A 216 -21.35 10.73 -14.56
CA LEU A 216 -20.78 10.55 -13.22
C LEU A 216 -20.63 9.07 -12.88
N ASP A 217 -21.63 8.24 -13.16
CA ASP A 217 -21.58 6.80 -12.95
C ASP A 217 -20.48 6.15 -13.80
N ARG A 218 -20.35 6.52 -15.09
CA ARG A 218 -19.24 6.05 -15.95
C ARG A 218 -17.88 6.41 -15.37
N HIS A 219 -17.72 7.64 -14.88
CA HIS A 219 -16.48 8.08 -14.24
C HIS A 219 -16.19 7.28 -12.95
N ARG A 220 -17.21 7.06 -12.12
CA ARG A 220 -17.09 6.23 -10.91
C ARG A 220 -16.64 4.82 -11.25
N HIS A 221 -17.31 4.17 -12.20
CA HIS A 221 -16.96 2.81 -12.65
C HIS A 221 -15.52 2.74 -13.16
N ALA A 222 -15.10 3.71 -13.98
CA ALA A 222 -13.72 3.82 -14.47
C ALA A 222 -12.70 3.94 -13.32
N THR A 223 -13.02 4.79 -12.35
CA THR A 223 -12.16 5.05 -11.19
C THR A 223 -12.02 3.83 -10.29
N LEU A 224 -13.12 3.11 -10.02
CA LEU A 224 -13.11 1.88 -9.23
C LEU A 224 -12.42 0.73 -9.97
N CYS A 225 -12.69 0.56 -11.28
CA CYS A 225 -11.96 -0.39 -12.12
C CYS A 225 -10.45 -0.18 -12.03
N CYS A 226 -10.01 1.07 -12.19
CA CYS A 226 -8.61 1.44 -12.10
C CYS A 226 -8.03 1.11 -10.72
N LEU A 227 -8.73 1.50 -9.64
CA LEU A 227 -8.32 1.24 -8.27
C LEU A 227 -8.15 -0.26 -7.99
N TYR A 228 -9.12 -1.09 -8.39
CA TYR A 228 -9.08 -2.53 -8.20
C TYR A 228 -7.98 -3.20 -9.02
N LEU A 229 -7.79 -2.78 -10.27
CA LEU A 229 -6.72 -3.29 -11.14
C LEU A 229 -5.34 -2.99 -10.55
N MET A 230 -5.10 -1.73 -10.14
CA MET A 230 -3.81 -1.30 -9.60
C MET A 230 -3.52 -1.93 -8.23
N THR A 231 -4.54 -2.09 -7.38
CA THR A 231 -4.41 -2.76 -6.08
C THR A 231 -4.11 -4.25 -6.26
N GLY A 232 -4.88 -4.95 -7.10
CA GLY A 232 -4.65 -6.36 -7.37
C GLY A 232 -3.30 -6.62 -8.07
N GLY A 233 -2.87 -5.73 -8.97
CA GLY A 233 -1.54 -5.80 -9.59
C GLY A 233 -0.37 -5.56 -8.61
N ALA A 234 -0.56 -4.71 -7.61
CA ALA A 234 0.41 -4.54 -6.53
C ALA A 234 0.53 -5.83 -5.68
N ILE A 235 -0.60 -6.48 -5.39
CA ILE A 235 -0.61 -7.77 -4.70
C ILE A 235 0.05 -8.87 -5.56
N ASP A 236 -0.19 -8.91 -6.87
CA ASP A 236 0.51 -9.83 -7.78
C ASP A 236 2.03 -9.67 -7.73
N THR A 237 2.51 -8.43 -7.62
CA THR A 237 3.93 -8.12 -7.45
C THR A 237 4.49 -8.72 -6.17
N LEU A 238 3.75 -8.58 -5.05
CA LEU A 238 4.12 -9.17 -3.77
C LEU A 238 4.19 -10.69 -3.85
N ILE A 239 3.15 -11.34 -4.38
CA ILE A 239 3.08 -12.80 -4.49
C ILE A 239 4.18 -13.32 -5.42
N SER A 240 4.44 -12.61 -6.52
CA SER A 240 5.54 -12.93 -7.44
C SER A 240 6.90 -12.86 -6.76
N LEU A 241 7.13 -11.86 -5.89
CA LEU A 241 8.38 -11.79 -5.12
C LEU A 241 8.53 -12.97 -4.16
N LEU A 242 7.48 -13.31 -3.40
CA LEU A 242 7.51 -14.46 -2.49
C LEU A 242 7.87 -15.75 -3.24
N LYS A 243 7.30 -15.97 -4.42
CA LYS A 243 7.69 -17.08 -5.30
C LYS A 243 9.19 -17.03 -5.65
N THR A 244 9.69 -15.87 -6.06
CA THR A 244 11.10 -15.69 -6.44
C THR A 244 12.06 -15.90 -5.26
N LEU A 245 11.61 -15.61 -4.03
CA LEU A 245 12.37 -15.88 -2.80
C LEU A 245 12.35 -17.36 -2.39
N GLY A 246 11.57 -18.20 -3.06
CA GLY A 246 11.48 -19.63 -2.79
C GLY A 246 10.44 -20.01 -1.72
N GLU A 247 9.48 -19.13 -1.41
CA GLU A 247 8.40 -19.44 -0.47
C GLU A 247 7.52 -20.58 -1.04
N PRO A 248 7.44 -21.77 -0.40
CA PRO A 248 6.86 -22.97 -1.01
C PRO A 248 5.42 -22.80 -1.48
N TYR A 249 4.60 -22.07 -0.70
CA TYR A 249 3.18 -21.88 -0.97
C TYR A 249 2.89 -20.75 -1.97
N ALA A 250 3.88 -19.91 -2.30
CA ALA A 250 3.70 -18.77 -3.18
C ALA A 250 3.69 -19.16 -4.68
N SER A 251 4.23 -20.32 -5.04
CA SER A 251 4.36 -20.72 -6.45
C SER A 251 3.02 -20.88 -7.16
N GLN A 252 2.07 -21.58 -6.53
CA GLN A 252 0.72 -21.75 -7.05
C GLN A 252 -0.04 -20.41 -7.07
N ALA A 253 -0.02 -19.68 -5.96
CA ALA A 253 -0.68 -18.38 -5.84
C ALA A 253 -0.22 -17.39 -6.93
N ALA A 254 1.10 -17.35 -7.22
CA ALA A 254 1.65 -16.50 -8.28
C ALA A 254 1.19 -16.92 -9.68
N ALA A 255 1.09 -18.22 -9.96
CA ALA A 255 0.63 -18.71 -11.25
C ALA A 255 -0.84 -18.36 -11.49
N GLU A 256 -1.68 -18.60 -10.49
CA GLU A 256 -3.11 -18.28 -10.54
C GLU A 256 -3.36 -16.78 -10.61
N SER A 257 -2.62 -15.97 -9.85
CA SER A 257 -2.71 -14.51 -9.88
C SER A 257 -2.46 -13.95 -11.30
N LYS A 258 -1.41 -14.44 -11.96
CA LYS A 258 -1.10 -14.05 -13.35
C LYS A 258 -2.17 -14.50 -14.34
N ALA A 259 -2.72 -15.70 -14.15
CA ALA A 259 -3.80 -16.21 -14.98
C ALA A 259 -5.08 -15.36 -14.84
N ASP A 260 -5.46 -15.01 -13.61
CA ASP A 260 -6.62 -14.18 -13.33
C ASP A 260 -6.42 -12.74 -13.84
N PHE A 261 -5.23 -12.15 -13.65
CA PHE A 261 -4.92 -10.84 -14.21
C PHE A 261 -5.09 -10.82 -15.73
N ARG A 262 -4.54 -11.82 -16.43
CA ARG A 262 -4.69 -11.94 -17.88
C ARG A 262 -6.16 -12.12 -18.28
N LYS A 263 -6.89 -12.97 -17.57
CA LYS A 263 -8.31 -13.23 -17.81
C LYS A 263 -9.14 -11.95 -17.67
N VAL A 264 -9.00 -11.24 -16.56
CA VAL A 264 -9.78 -10.02 -16.31
C VAL A 264 -9.38 -8.91 -17.29
N ALA A 265 -8.09 -8.78 -17.63
CA ALA A 265 -7.63 -7.81 -18.63
C ALA A 265 -8.27 -8.05 -20.00
N ILE A 266 -8.48 -9.31 -20.41
CA ILE A 266 -9.22 -9.64 -21.63
C ILE A 266 -10.72 -9.35 -21.45
N GLU A 267 -11.32 -9.76 -20.33
CA GLU A 267 -12.75 -9.58 -20.03
C GLU A 267 -13.17 -8.11 -20.13
N VAL A 268 -12.35 -7.20 -19.59
CA VAL A 268 -12.58 -5.75 -19.60
C VAL A 268 -12.00 -5.02 -20.81
N GLY A 269 -11.40 -5.74 -21.77
CA GLY A 269 -10.91 -5.18 -23.03
C GLY A 269 -9.60 -4.40 -22.95
N LEU A 270 -8.81 -4.57 -21.88
CA LEU A 270 -7.46 -4.00 -21.74
C LEU A 270 -6.39 -4.83 -22.46
N ALA A 271 -6.67 -6.09 -22.78
CA ALA A 271 -5.79 -6.97 -23.53
C ALA A 271 -6.57 -7.73 -24.61
N ALA A 272 -5.89 -8.04 -25.72
CA ALA A 272 -6.45 -8.93 -26.74
C ALA A 272 -6.38 -10.39 -26.27
N SER A 273 -7.41 -11.18 -26.60
CA SER A 273 -7.31 -12.64 -26.53
C SER A 273 -6.17 -13.09 -27.47
N ALA A 274 -5.25 -13.91 -26.98
CA ALA A 274 -4.27 -14.54 -27.88
C ALA A 274 -5.04 -15.34 -28.93
N LYS A 275 -4.73 -15.09 -30.20
CA LYS A 275 -5.20 -15.91 -31.33
C LYS A 275 -4.55 -17.28 -31.28
#